data_AF-A0A6I2QQN4-F1
#
_entry.id   AF-A0A6I2QQN4-F1
#
_cell.length_a   1.000
_cell.length_b   1.000
_cell.length_c   1.000
_cell.angle_alpha   90.00
_cell.angle_beta   90.00
_cell.angle_gamma   90.00
#
_symmetry.space_group_name_H-M   'P 1'
#
loop_
_entity.id
_entity.type
_entity.pdbx_description
1 polymer ?
#
loop_
_entity_poly.entity_id
_entity_poly.type
_entity_poly.pdbx_seq_one_letter_code
_entity_poly.pdbx_strand_id
1 'polypeptide(L)' 'MNISAKNIVNLSNKIEKEYLKKFGDNSLDRVVRVIYEPGVNEKEFFEDLNKLKNSVASGVQLEQIEEKDWKKIIF' A
#
# COMPACT_ATOMS: atom_id res chain seq x y z
N MET A 1 5.78 17.13 14.95
CA MET A 1 6.48 17.37 13.67
C MET A 1 5.43 17.71 12.63
N ASN A 2 5.41 18.95 12.11
CA ASN A 2 4.50 19.33 11.03
C ASN A 2 5.12 18.86 9.70
N ILE A 3 4.90 17.60 9.35
CA ILE A 3 5.26 17.10 8.02
C ILE A 3 4.19 17.65 7.07
N SER A 4 4.58 18.52 6.13
CA SER A 4 3.66 19.03 5.11
C SER A 4 2.99 17.86 4.38
N ALA A 5 1.68 17.96 4.11
CA ALA A 5 0.94 16.97 3.32
C ALA A 5 1.65 16.62 1.99
N LYS A 6 2.35 17.58 1.39
CA LYS A 6 3.18 17.38 0.19
C LYS A 6 4.34 16.38 0.42
N ASN A 7 4.97 16.43 1.60
CA ASN A 7 6.05 15.51 1.95
C ASN A 7 5.52 14.10 2.22
N ILE A 8 4.32 13.99 2.79
CA ILE A 8 3.64 12.71 3.03
C ILE A 8 3.30 12.02 1.71
N VAL A 9 2.71 12.74 0.76
CA VAL A 9 2.38 12.23 -0.58
C VAL A 9 3.64 11.79 -1.32
N ASN A 10 4.71 12.58 -1.27
CA ASN A 10 5.98 12.23 -1.90
C ASN A 10 6.60 10.96 -1.29
N LEU A 11 6.53 10.81 0.04
CA LEU A 11 7.02 9.63 0.74
C LEU A 11 6.23 8.38 0.34
N SER A 12 4.90 8.47 0.33
CA SER A 12 4.00 7.38 -0.08
C SER A 12 4.29 6.93 -1.50
N ASN A 13 4.32 7.86 -2.46
CA ASN A 13 4.62 7.58 -3.85
C ASN A 13 5.98 6.90 -4.04
N LYS A 14 6.98 7.27 -3.23
CA LYS A 14 8.30 6.64 -3.29
C LYS A 14 8.26 5.19 -2.82
N ILE A 15 7.65 4.94 -1.66
CA ILE A 15 7.56 3.60 -1.07
C ILE A 15 6.75 2.67 -1.98
N GLU A 16 5.63 3.17 -2.53
CA GLU A 16 4.81 2.43 -3.49
C GLU A 16 5.60 2.06 -4.75
N LYS A 17 6.34 3.01 -5.34
CA LYS A 17 7.19 2.73 -6.50
C LYS A 17 8.28 1.70 -6.20
N GLU A 18 8.90 1.76 -5.03
CA GLU A 18 9.91 0.78 -4.63
C GLU A 18 9.30 -0.62 -4.47
N TYR A 19 8.08 -0.70 -3.94
CA TYR A 19 7.32 -1.93 -3.84
C TYR A 19 6.99 -2.52 -5.22
N LEU A 20 6.36 -1.73 -6.10
CA LEU A 20 5.97 -2.16 -7.45
C LEU A 20 7.19 -2.58 -8.28
N LYS A 21 8.32 -1.87 -8.16
CA LYS A 21 9.58 -2.27 -8.80
C LYS A 21 10.07 -3.65 -8.34
N LYS A 22 9.81 -4.02 -7.09
CA LYS A 22 10.29 -5.29 -6.52
C LYS A 22 9.35 -6.46 -6.80
N PHE A 23 8.03 -6.24 -6.73
CA PHE A 23 7.02 -7.30 -6.80
C PHE A 23 6.17 -7.28 -8.08
N GLY A 24 6.32 -6.27 -8.93
CA GLY A 24 5.61 -6.10 -10.20
C GLY A 24 4.44 -5.11 -10.11
N ASP A 25 4.05 -4.54 -11.25
CA ASP A 25 3.07 -3.45 -11.31
C ASP A 25 1.67 -3.85 -10.80
N ASN A 26 1.30 -5.13 -10.90
CA ASN A 26 0.00 -5.65 -10.48
C ASN A 26 0.00 -6.22 -9.05
N SER A 27 1.12 -6.08 -8.32
CA SER A 27 1.30 -6.70 -6.99
C SER A 27 0.49 -6.05 -5.88
N LEU A 28 -0.14 -4.91 -6.15
CA LEU A 28 -1.04 -4.21 -5.24
C LEU A 28 -2.52 -4.36 -5.63
N ASP A 29 -2.84 -4.91 -6.81
CA ASP A 29 -4.21 -4.96 -7.35
C ASP A 29 -5.19 -5.73 -6.47
N ARG A 30 -4.70 -6.73 -5.73
CA ARG A 30 -5.52 -7.61 -4.87
C ARG A 30 -5.17 -7.47 -3.41
N VAL A 31 -4.57 -6.36 -2.98
CA VAL A 31 -4.31 -6.09 -1.56
C VAL A 31 -5.46 -5.23 -1.02
N VAL A 32 -6.20 -5.75 -0.02
CA VAL A 32 -7.43 -5.10 0.53
C VAL A 32 -7.18 -3.66 0.97
N ARG A 33 -5.97 -3.34 1.45
CA ARG A 33 -5.64 -2.00 1.98
C ARG A 33 -4.20 -1.62 1.72
N VAL A 34 -4.01 -0.84 0.67
CA VAL A 34 -2.80 -0.04 0.42
C VAL A 34 -3.15 1.29 -0.25
N ILE A 35 -4.30 1.39 -0.90
CA ILE A 35 -4.68 2.56 -1.68
C ILE A 35 -5.29 3.61 -0.74
N TYR A 36 -4.76 4.83 -0.76
CA TYR A 36 -5.29 5.98 -0.02
C TYR A 36 -6.75 6.23 -0.42
N GLU A 37 -7.69 5.79 0.40
CA GLU A 37 -9.10 6.14 0.24
C GLU A 37 -9.40 7.50 0.89
N PRO A 38 -10.24 8.35 0.27
CA PRO A 38 -10.73 9.56 0.92
C PRO A 38 -11.48 9.19 2.21
N GLY A 39 -10.87 9.47 3.37
CA GLY A 39 -11.46 9.15 4.68
C GLY A 39 -10.56 8.31 5.61
N VAL A 40 -9.44 7.77 5.11
CA VAL A 40 -8.45 7.09 5.95
C VAL A 40 -7.80 8.09 6.91
N ASN A 41 -7.82 7.81 8.21
CA ASN A 41 -7.17 8.66 9.20
C ASN A 41 -5.64 8.55 9.09
N GLU A 42 -4.92 9.57 9.55
CA GLU A 42 -3.45 9.67 9.42
C GLU A 42 -2.72 8.44 9.99
N LYS A 43 -3.25 7.85 11.08
CA LYS A 43 -2.66 6.66 11.72
C LYS A 43 -2.72 5.44 10.80
N GLU A 44 -3.90 5.14 10.26
CA GLU A 44 -4.09 4.00 9.34
C GLU A 44 -3.23 4.14 8.09
N PHE A 45 -3.12 5.36 7.56
CA PHE A 45 -2.25 5.64 6.43
C PHE A 45 -0.77 5.33 6.73
N PHE A 46 -0.25 5.74 7.89
CA PHE A 46 1.14 5.43 8.25
C PHE A 46 1.36 3.94 8.54
N GLU A 47 0.36 3.24 9.07
CA GLU A 47 0.41 1.79 9.24
C GLU A 47 0.53 1.07 7.90
N ASP A 48 -0.25 1.47 6.90
CA ASP A 48 -0.20 0.89 5.56
C ASP A 48 1.12 1.18 4.83
N LEU A 49 1.64 2.41 4.95
CA LEU A 49 3.00 2.72 4.46
C LEU A 49 4.08 1.86 5.11
N ASN A 50 3.97 1.60 6.42
CA ASN A 50 4.92 0.75 7.11
C ASN A 50 4.84 -0.70 6.64
N LYS A 51 3.64 -1.22 6.32
CA LYS A 51 3.49 -2.56 5.73
C LYS A 51 4.21 -2.66 4.40
N LEU A 52 4.01 -1.69 3.49
CA LEU A 52 4.71 -1.66 2.22
C LEU A 52 6.24 -1.63 2.39
N LYS A 53 6.73 -0.75 3.25
CA LYS A 53 8.17 -0.63 3.54
C LYS A 53 8.74 -1.91 4.12
N ASN A 54 8.03 -2.56 5.03
CA ASN A 54 8.44 -3.83 5.64
C ASN A 54 8.48 -4.96 4.61
N SER A 55 7.50 -5.04 3.71
CA SER A 55 7.52 -6.01 2.60
C SER A 55 8.69 -5.79 1.64
N VAL A 56 9.00 -4.53 1.30
CA VAL A 56 10.19 -4.21 0.50
C VAL A 56 11.45 -4.67 1.22
N ALA A 57 11.58 -4.39 2.52
CA ALA A 57 12.75 -4.75 3.32
C ALA A 57 12.91 -6.27 3.50
N SER A 58 11.82 -6.98 3.80
CA SER A 58 11.82 -8.43 3.99
C SER A 58 11.91 -9.20 2.67
N GLY A 59 11.54 -8.57 1.56
CA GLY A 59 11.40 -9.25 0.27
C GLY A 59 10.19 -10.17 0.19
N VAL A 60 9.26 -10.07 1.15
CA VAL A 60 8.01 -10.83 1.17
C VAL A 60 6.90 -9.93 0.67
N GLN A 61 6.25 -10.33 -0.42
CA GLN A 61 5.09 -9.62 -0.98
C GLN A 61 3.96 -9.57 0.06
N LEU A 62 3.15 -8.51 0.01
CA LEU A 62 1.96 -8.42 0.84
C LEU A 62 0.97 -9.51 0.48
N GLU A 63 0.24 -9.99 1.47
CA GLU A 63 -0.81 -10.98 1.29
C GLU A 63 -1.86 -10.46 0.30
N GLN A 64 -2.12 -11.27 -0.71
CA GLN A 64 -3.12 -11.00 -1.74
C GLN A 64 -4.43 -11.68 -1.34
N ILE A 65 -5.54 -10.99 -1.57
CA ILE A 65 -6.86 -11.62 -1.48
C ILE A 65 -6.93 -12.70 -2.56
N GLU A 66 -7.42 -13.88 -2.19
CA GLU A 66 -7.70 -14.91 -3.17
C GLU A 66 -8.74 -14.43 -4.18
N GLU A 67 -8.61 -14.87 -5.44
CA GLU A 67 -9.51 -14.44 -6.51
C GLU A 67 -10.99 -14.66 -6.20
N LYS A 68 -11.30 -15.76 -5.50
CA LYS A 68 -12.65 -16.14 -5.10
C LYS A 68 -13.29 -15.11 -4.17
N ASP A 69 -12.49 -14.45 -3.33
CA ASP A 69 -12.95 -13.48 -2.35
C ASP A 69 -12.87 -12.07 -2.94
N TRP A 70 -11.86 -11.81 -3.79
CA TRP A 70 -11.78 -10.59 -4.59
C TRP A 70 -13.03 -10.40 -5.45
N LYS A 71 -13.48 -11.45 -6.16
CA LYS A 71 -14.70 -11.39 -6.99
C LYS A 71 -15.97 -11.06 -6.20
N LYS A 72 -16.02 -11.28 -4.89
CA LYS A 72 -17.18 -10.92 -4.03
C LYS A 72 -17.16 -9.45 -3.57
N ILE A 73 -16.03 -8.76 -3.75
CA ILE A 73 -15.83 -7.37 -3.32
C ILE A 73 -16.10 -6.41 -4.47
N ILE A 74 -15.71 -6.77 -5.70
CA ILE A 74 -15.87 -5.89 -6.88
C ILE A 74 -17.22 -6.09 -7.61
N PHE A 75 -17.93 -7.18 -7.34
CA PHE A 75 -19.21 -7.55 -7.98
C PHE A 75 -20.25 -7.92 -6.93
#